data_AF-A0A2G9MQS3-F1
#
_entry.id   AF-A0A2G9MQS3-F1
#
_cell.length_a   1.000
_cell.length_b   1.000
_cell.length_c   1.000
_cell.angle_alpha   90.00
_cell.angle_beta   90.00
_cell.angle_gamma   90.00
#
_symmetry.space_group_name_H-M   'P 1'
#
loop_
_entity.id
_entity.type
_entity.pdbx_description
1 polymer ?
#
loop_
_entity_poly.entity_id
_entity_poly.type
_entity_poly.pdbx_seq_one_letter_code
_entity_poly.pdbx_strand_id
1 'polypeptide(L)'
;MKKKKRSGFLRRVWYFIWEDDSVLSWLVNIVLAFILIRFVFYPLVGLVMGTSFPIVAVISSSMTHVNGDNWINNTAYCPSACTQEKWYSQKNISYADFENFGFRTGFNKGDIIFVKGSDPYNIKIGDVIIFTADKSYPIIHRVVNKFEK
;
A
#
# COMPACT_ATOMS: atom_id res chain seq x y z
N MET A 1 -20.80 -58.28 13.15
CA MET A 1 -20.86 -56.97 13.85
C MET A 1 -20.07 -55.92 13.05
N LYS A 2 -20.74 -54.90 12.48
CA LYS A 2 -20.08 -53.80 11.76
C LYS A 2 -19.42 -52.86 12.77
N LYS A 3 -18.08 -52.77 12.78
CA LYS A 3 -17.33 -51.81 13.61
C LYS A 3 -17.73 -50.38 13.20
N LYS A 4 -18.46 -49.68 14.07
CA LYS A 4 -18.79 -48.26 13.92
C LYS A 4 -17.46 -47.48 13.95
N LYS A 5 -16.97 -47.06 12.79
CA LYS A 5 -15.71 -46.30 12.63
C LYS A 5 -15.92 -44.94 13.31
N ARG A 6 -15.55 -44.84 14.60
CA ARG A 6 -15.56 -43.58 15.37
C ARG A 6 -14.81 -42.55 14.52
N SER A 7 -15.52 -41.56 13.98
CA SER A 7 -14.88 -40.41 13.36
C SER A 7 -13.98 -39.79 14.43
N GLY A 8 -12.67 -39.81 14.20
CA GLY A 8 -11.70 -39.26 15.14
C GLY A 8 -12.04 -37.79 15.43
N PHE A 9 -11.66 -37.32 16.62
CA PHE A 9 -11.87 -35.94 17.05
C PHE A 9 -11.48 -34.92 15.97
N LEU A 10 -10.36 -35.14 15.28
CA LEU A 10 -9.89 -34.32 14.16
C LEU A 10 -10.90 -34.19 13.01
N ARG A 11 -11.62 -35.27 12.66
CA ARG A 11 -12.65 -35.23 11.61
C ARG A 11 -13.85 -34.39 12.04
N ARG A 12 -14.17 -34.36 13.33
CA ARG A 12 -15.25 -33.52 13.87
C ARG A 12 -14.84 -32.06 13.92
N VAL A 13 -13.60 -31.77 14.31
CA VAL A 13 -13.04 -30.41 14.27
C VAL A 13 -12.98 -29.89 12.82
N TRP A 14 -12.52 -30.72 11.87
CA TRP A 14 -12.55 -30.38 10.45
C TRP A 14 -13.97 -30.06 9.98
N TYR A 15 -14.92 -30.97 10.24
CA TYR A 15 -16.34 -30.77 9.92
C TYR A 15 -16.88 -29.47 10.51
N PHE A 16 -16.57 -29.21 11.77
CA PHE A 16 -17.01 -28.01 12.47
C PHE A 16 -16.42 -26.73 11.87
N ILE A 17 -15.14 -26.73 11.48
CA ILE A 17 -14.50 -25.54 10.89
C ILE A 17 -14.97 -25.30 9.45
N TRP A 18 -15.09 -26.35 8.63
CA TRP A 18 -15.25 -26.18 7.17
C TRP A 18 -16.66 -26.49 6.63
N GLU A 19 -17.43 -27.34 7.31
CA GLU A 19 -18.69 -27.87 6.78
C GLU A 19 -19.93 -27.58 7.67
N ASP A 20 -19.76 -27.00 8.86
CA ASP A 20 -20.87 -26.68 9.77
C ASP A 20 -21.36 -25.23 9.57
N ASP A 21 -22.67 -25.06 9.40
CA ASP A 21 -23.32 -23.74 9.19
C ASP A 21 -23.80 -23.07 10.49
N SER A 22 -23.32 -23.56 11.63
CA SER A 22 -23.67 -22.99 12.93
C SER A 22 -23.05 -21.60 13.13
N VAL A 23 -23.74 -20.73 13.89
CA VAL A 23 -23.23 -19.39 14.24
C VAL A 23 -21.86 -19.46 14.94
N LEU A 24 -21.63 -20.52 15.73
CA LEU A 24 -20.35 -20.72 16.43
C LEU A 24 -19.23 -21.09 15.44
N SER A 25 -19.52 -21.92 14.44
CA SER A 25 -18.55 -22.22 13.38
C SER A 25 -18.16 -20.95 12.62
N TRP A 26 -19.14 -20.11 12.25
CA TRP A 26 -18.87 -18.85 11.57
C TRP A 26 -17.99 -17.91 12.39
N LEU A 27 -18.25 -17.77 13.70
CA LEU A 27 -17.42 -16.98 14.60
C LEU A 27 -15.99 -17.52 14.67
N VAL A 28 -15.82 -18.84 14.80
CA VAL A 28 -14.50 -19.50 14.82
C VAL A 28 -13.75 -19.25 13.51
N ASN A 29 -14.43 -19.30 12.36
CA ASN A 29 -13.84 -19.01 11.06
C ASN A 29 -13.36 -17.56 10.92
N ILE A 30 -14.10 -16.59 11.45
CA ILE A 30 -13.64 -15.18 11.46
C ILE A 30 -12.39 -15.02 12.30
N VAL A 31 -12.37 -15.63 13.50
CA VAL A 31 -11.19 -15.58 14.38
C VAL A 31 -10.00 -16.26 13.71
N LEU A 32 -10.21 -17.43 13.10
CA LEU A 32 -9.18 -18.15 12.36
C LEU A 32 -8.66 -17.32 11.18
N ALA A 33 -9.55 -16.71 10.39
CA ALA A 33 -9.17 -15.83 9.29
C ALA A 33 -8.35 -14.63 9.78
N PHE A 34 -8.74 -13.98 10.88
CA PHE A 34 -7.98 -12.88 11.48
C PHE A 34 -6.58 -13.32 11.90
N ILE A 35 -6.46 -14.50 12.55
CA ILE A 35 -5.16 -15.07 12.95
C ILE A 35 -4.31 -15.37 11.72
N LEU A 36 -4.87 -16.04 10.72
CA LEU A 36 -4.15 -16.37 9.48
C LEU A 36 -3.69 -15.11 8.74
N ILE A 37 -4.56 -14.12 8.60
CA ILE A 37 -4.21 -12.86 7.94
C ILE A 37 -3.10 -12.16 8.72
N ARG A 38 -3.26 -11.99 10.03
CA ARG A 38 -2.33 -11.22 10.88
C ARG A 38 -0.97 -11.88 11.04
N PHE A 39 -0.93 -13.19 11.25
CA PHE A 39 0.28 -13.91 11.64
C PHE A 39 0.91 -14.75 10.54
N VAL A 40 0.19 -15.01 9.44
CA VAL A 40 0.72 -15.79 8.30
C VAL A 40 0.80 -14.92 7.06
N PHE A 41 -0.33 -14.36 6.59
CA PHE A 41 -0.38 -13.61 5.34
C PHE A 41 0.49 -12.35 5.38
N TYR A 42 0.25 -11.43 6.32
CA TYR A 42 1.02 -10.18 6.40
C TYR A 42 2.53 -10.39 6.58
N PRO A 43 3.01 -11.28 7.48
CA PRO A 43 4.43 -11.57 7.62
C PRO A 43 5.07 -12.17 6.36
N LEU A 44 4.38 -13.11 5.69
CA LEU A 44 4.89 -13.72 4.46
C LEU A 44 5.00 -12.69 3.33
N VAL A 45 3.94 -11.90 3.11
CA VAL A 45 3.97 -10.84 2.07
C VAL A 45 5.02 -9.79 2.41
N GLY A 46 5.15 -9.40 3.68
CA GLY A 46 6.17 -8.46 4.14
C GLY A 46 7.59 -8.97 3.88
N LEU A 47 7.85 -10.26 4.09
CA LEU A 47 9.13 -10.90 3.79
C LEU A 47 9.42 -10.90 2.28
N VAL A 48 8.44 -11.28 1.45
CA VAL A 48 8.58 -11.29 -0.02
C VAL A 48 8.79 -9.89 -0.58
N MET A 49 8.07 -8.90 -0.04
CA MET A 49 8.15 -7.52 -0.48
C MET A 49 9.31 -6.75 0.15
N GLY A 50 9.98 -7.29 1.17
CA GLY A 50 11.10 -6.63 1.86
C GLY A 50 10.68 -5.39 2.66
N THR A 51 9.46 -5.34 3.18
CA THR A 51 8.94 -4.19 3.95
C THR A 51 8.01 -4.65 5.08
N SER A 52 7.96 -3.89 6.18
CA SER A 52 7.00 -4.11 7.27
C SER A 52 5.58 -3.64 6.94
N PHE A 53 5.39 -2.89 5.86
CA PHE A 53 4.11 -2.33 5.42
C PHE A 53 3.80 -2.70 3.96
N PRO A 54 3.64 -4.00 3.62
CA PRO A 54 3.49 -4.44 2.23
C PRO A 54 2.19 -3.99 1.57
N ILE A 55 1.16 -3.69 2.36
CA ILE A 55 -0.16 -3.22 1.91
C ILE A 55 -0.56 -2.06 2.79
N VAL A 56 -0.81 -0.89 2.19
CA VAL A 56 -1.26 0.30 2.92
C VAL A 56 -2.44 0.97 2.23
N ALA A 57 -3.28 1.65 3.00
CA ALA A 57 -4.40 2.44 2.49
C ALA A 57 -4.06 3.93 2.53
N VAL A 58 -4.41 4.66 1.48
CA VAL A 58 -4.18 6.11 1.40
C VAL A 58 -5.23 6.83 2.24
N ILE A 59 -4.78 7.52 3.30
CA ILE A 59 -5.66 8.22 4.25
C ILE A 59 -5.77 9.73 4.02
N SER A 60 -4.91 10.30 3.19
CA SER A 60 -4.76 11.75 2.95
C SER A 60 -4.79 12.08 1.46
N SER A 61 -5.31 13.26 1.11
CA SER A 61 -5.39 13.76 -0.27
C SER A 61 -4.13 14.51 -0.74
N SER A 62 -3.00 14.41 -0.02
CA SER A 62 -1.76 15.15 -0.34
C SER A 62 -1.10 14.73 -1.65
N MET A 63 -1.41 13.54 -2.15
CA MET A 63 -0.97 13.02 -3.45
C MET A 63 -2.13 12.97 -4.45
N THR A 64 -3.27 13.62 -4.19
CA THR A 64 -4.42 13.61 -5.11
C THR A 64 -4.21 14.63 -6.23
N HIS A 65 -4.24 14.16 -7.47
CA HIS A 65 -4.09 15.01 -8.63
C HIS A 65 -5.45 15.24 -9.30
N VAL A 66 -6.12 16.32 -8.88
CA VAL A 66 -7.40 16.73 -9.48
C VAL A 66 -7.17 17.10 -10.94
N ASN A 67 -8.07 16.67 -11.83
CA ASN A 67 -7.98 16.80 -13.29
C ASN A 67 -6.96 15.86 -13.99
N GLY A 68 -6.51 14.79 -13.31
CA GLY A 68 -5.75 13.71 -13.93
C GLY A 68 -4.47 14.20 -14.60
N ASP A 69 -4.32 13.95 -15.91
CA ASP A 69 -3.14 14.37 -16.68
C ASP A 69 -2.97 15.89 -16.75
N ASN A 70 -4.06 16.66 -16.64
CA ASN A 70 -4.01 18.13 -16.64
C ASN A 70 -3.60 18.72 -15.27
N TRP A 71 -3.38 17.88 -14.25
CA TRP A 71 -3.00 18.35 -12.92
C TRP A 71 -1.74 19.20 -12.93
N ILE A 72 -0.82 18.92 -13.85
CA ILE A 72 0.43 19.65 -14.02
C ILE A 72 0.22 21.15 -14.33
N ASN A 73 -0.96 21.52 -14.84
CA ASN A 73 -1.35 22.90 -15.13
C ASN A 73 -2.04 23.58 -13.94
N ASN A 74 -2.36 22.84 -12.87
CA ASN A 74 -2.95 23.42 -11.67
C ASN A 74 -1.95 24.30 -10.92
N THR A 75 -2.47 25.16 -10.04
CA THR A 75 -1.65 26.01 -9.17
C THR A 75 -0.84 25.16 -8.19
N ALA A 76 0.44 25.51 -8.04
CA ALA A 76 1.36 24.96 -7.05
C ALA A 76 1.61 25.97 -5.92
N TYR A 77 2.12 25.46 -4.80
CA TYR A 77 2.56 26.30 -3.68
C TYR A 77 4.00 26.76 -3.92
N CYS A 78 4.15 28.04 -4.23
CA CYS A 78 5.42 28.71 -4.52
C CYS A 78 5.36 30.18 -4.06
N PRO A 79 6.51 30.82 -3.77
CA PRO A 79 6.55 32.18 -3.23
C PRO A 79 5.81 33.22 -4.10
N SER A 80 5.85 33.03 -5.42
CA SER A 80 4.97 33.66 -6.39
C SER A 80 4.06 32.58 -6.99
N ALA A 81 2.74 32.78 -7.01
CA ALA A 81 1.81 31.83 -7.61
C ALA A 81 2.33 31.30 -8.98
N CYS A 82 2.39 29.99 -9.12
CA CYS A 82 2.96 29.28 -10.27
C CYS A 82 2.20 27.98 -10.53
N THR A 83 2.37 27.38 -11.70
CA THR A 83 1.81 26.06 -12.02
C THR A 83 2.68 24.94 -11.45
N GLN A 84 2.12 23.72 -11.33
CA GLN A 84 2.92 22.54 -10.97
C GLN A 84 4.06 22.33 -11.96
N GLU A 85 3.81 22.47 -13.26
CA GLU A 85 4.85 22.41 -14.30
C GLU A 85 6.05 23.33 -13.99
N LYS A 86 5.76 24.60 -13.64
CA LYS A 86 6.79 25.58 -13.31
C LYS A 86 7.54 25.21 -12.03
N TRP A 87 6.84 24.66 -11.04
CA TRP A 87 7.47 24.17 -9.81
C TRP A 87 8.41 22.98 -10.06
N TYR A 88 8.01 22.01 -10.89
CA TYR A 88 8.86 20.88 -11.29
C TYR A 88 10.05 21.35 -12.14
N SER A 89 9.85 22.32 -13.02
CA SER A 89 10.92 22.92 -13.83
C SER A 89 12.01 23.56 -12.95
N GLN A 90 11.64 24.16 -11.81
CA GLN A 90 12.60 24.68 -10.82
C GLN A 90 13.41 23.58 -10.12
N LYS A 91 13.00 22.32 -10.24
CA LYS A 91 13.70 21.12 -9.76
C LYS A 91 14.45 20.38 -10.87
N ASN A 92 14.64 21.01 -12.04
CA ASN A 92 15.24 20.40 -13.23
C ASN A 92 14.48 19.16 -13.71
N ILE A 93 13.16 19.14 -13.54
CA ILE A 93 12.26 18.10 -14.06
C ILE A 93 11.42 18.74 -15.16
N SER A 94 11.66 18.34 -16.40
CA SER A 94 10.87 18.83 -17.54
C SER A 94 9.48 18.18 -17.57
N TYR A 95 8.56 18.76 -18.34
CA TYR A 95 7.25 18.16 -18.59
C TYR A 95 7.38 16.73 -19.18
N ALA A 96 8.33 16.53 -20.11
CA ALA A 96 8.58 15.23 -20.71
C ALA A 96 9.10 14.20 -19.69
N ASP A 97 9.92 14.63 -18.71
CA ASP A 97 10.35 13.75 -17.61
C ASP A 97 9.14 13.35 -16.75
N PHE A 98 8.31 14.34 -16.40
CA PHE A 98 7.11 14.12 -15.59
C PHE A 98 6.11 13.16 -16.25
N GLU A 99 5.89 13.26 -17.56
CA GLU A 99 5.00 12.37 -18.29
C GLU A 99 5.42 10.90 -18.22
N ASN A 100 6.71 10.63 -18.06
CA ASN A 100 7.27 9.29 -17.92
C ASN A 100 7.23 8.76 -16.47
N PHE A 101 6.82 9.58 -15.51
CA PHE A 101 6.76 9.14 -14.12
C PHE A 101 5.57 8.23 -13.84
N GLY A 102 5.82 7.18 -13.05
CA GLY A 102 4.75 6.33 -12.51
C GLY A 102 3.79 7.11 -11.60
N PHE A 103 2.52 6.72 -11.56
CA PHE A 103 1.48 7.36 -10.73
C PHE A 103 1.36 8.88 -10.97
N ARG A 104 1.54 9.34 -12.22
CA ARG A 104 1.44 10.76 -12.60
C ARG A 104 0.10 11.42 -12.24
N THR A 105 -0.97 10.62 -12.13
CA THR A 105 -2.31 11.05 -11.70
C THR A 105 -2.50 10.96 -10.18
N GLY A 106 -1.44 10.70 -9.42
CA GLY A 106 -1.49 10.67 -7.97
C GLY A 106 -2.25 9.48 -7.39
N PHE A 107 -2.68 9.64 -6.13
CA PHE A 107 -3.50 8.67 -5.39
C PHE A 107 -4.74 9.33 -4.81
N ASN A 108 -5.83 8.58 -4.76
CA ASN A 108 -7.07 8.98 -4.11
C ASN A 108 -7.12 8.40 -2.70
N LYS A 109 -7.84 9.10 -1.82
CA LYS A 109 -8.12 8.59 -0.47
C LYS A 109 -8.94 7.30 -0.61
N GLY A 110 -8.48 6.24 0.06
CA GLY A 110 -9.07 4.90 -0.01
C GLY A 110 -8.35 3.94 -0.96
N ASP A 111 -7.43 4.42 -1.80
CA ASP A 111 -6.61 3.54 -2.63
C ASP A 111 -5.80 2.59 -1.75
N ILE A 112 -5.77 1.31 -2.14
CA ILE A 112 -4.91 0.28 -1.54
C ILE A 112 -3.68 0.13 -2.42
N ILE A 113 -2.51 0.34 -1.85
CA ILE A 113 -1.24 0.24 -2.58
C ILE A 113 -0.36 -0.86 -2.00
N PHE A 114 0.31 -1.56 -2.90
CA PHE A 114 1.33 -2.54 -2.56
C PHE A 114 2.70 -1.87 -2.54
N VAL A 115 3.47 -2.18 -1.50
CA VAL A 115 4.74 -1.50 -1.23
C VAL A 115 5.85 -2.52 -1.28
N LYS A 116 6.89 -2.21 -2.06
CA LYS A 116 8.11 -3.01 -2.10
C LYS A 116 9.23 -2.24 -1.42
N GLY A 117 9.96 -2.90 -0.53
CA GLY A 117 11.18 -2.37 0.06
C GLY A 117 12.24 -2.14 -1.01
N SER A 118 12.91 -0.99 -0.93
CA SER A 118 14.01 -0.63 -1.80
C SER A 118 15.10 0.05 -0.99
N ASP A 119 16.34 -0.17 -1.38
CA ASP A 119 17.49 0.53 -0.80
C ASP A 119 17.45 2.02 -1.23
N PRO A 120 17.71 2.98 -0.31
CA PRO A 120 17.74 4.41 -0.63
C PRO A 120 18.63 4.80 -1.82
N TYR A 121 19.73 4.08 -2.05
CA TYR A 121 20.63 4.34 -3.17
C TYR A 121 19.99 4.03 -4.52
N ASN A 122 19.06 3.06 -4.57
CA ASN A 122 18.35 2.66 -5.79
C ASN A 122 17.18 3.58 -6.16
N ILE A 123 16.77 4.47 -5.25
CA ILE A 123 15.66 5.40 -5.47
C ILE A 123 16.08 6.47 -6.48
N LYS A 124 15.22 6.73 -7.46
CA LYS A 124 15.41 7.70 -8.55
C LYS A 124 14.44 8.88 -8.44
N ILE A 125 14.78 9.98 -9.11
CA ILE A 125 13.85 11.09 -9.30
C ILE A 125 12.64 10.56 -10.07
N GLY A 126 11.44 10.92 -9.60
CA GLY A 126 10.18 10.45 -10.15
C GLY A 126 9.58 9.25 -9.42
N ASP A 127 10.35 8.51 -8.61
CA ASP A 127 9.79 7.41 -7.82
C ASP A 127 8.81 7.94 -6.76
N VAL A 128 7.73 7.19 -6.51
CA VAL A 128 6.85 7.42 -5.36
C VAL A 128 7.31 6.52 -4.23
N ILE A 129 7.64 7.13 -3.10
CA ILE A 129 8.17 6.42 -1.94
C ILE A 129 7.28 6.61 -0.73
N ILE A 130 7.35 5.63 0.18
CA ILE A 130 6.74 5.68 1.49
C ILE A 130 7.85 5.75 2.52
N PHE A 131 7.84 6.78 3.36
CA PHE A 131 8.89 6.99 4.36
C PHE A 131 8.30 7.48 5.69
N THR A 132 9.04 7.24 6.76
CA THR A 132 8.68 7.71 8.10
C THR A 132 9.24 9.11 8.31
N ALA A 133 8.43 10.00 8.86
CA ALA A 133 8.81 11.34 9.29
C ALA A 133 8.30 11.57 10.73
N ASP A 134 8.35 12.80 11.24
CA ASP A 134 7.81 13.19 12.56
C ASP A 134 6.27 13.21 12.60
N LYS A 135 5.64 12.15 12.09
CA LYS A 135 4.20 11.90 12.14
C LYS A 135 3.94 10.47 12.63
N SER A 136 2.75 10.26 13.20
CA SER A 136 2.32 8.94 13.69
C SER A 136 2.07 7.90 12.59
N TYR A 137 2.11 8.31 11.32
CA TYR A 137 1.89 7.46 10.15
C TYR A 137 2.93 7.77 9.07
N PRO A 138 3.29 6.77 8.25
CA PRO A 138 4.20 6.98 7.13
C PRO A 138 3.58 7.89 6.07
N ILE A 139 4.44 8.60 5.34
CA ILE A 139 4.06 9.59 4.34
C ILE A 139 4.40 9.07 2.95
N ILE A 140 3.53 9.35 1.97
CA ILE A 140 3.68 8.95 0.56
C ILE A 140 3.95 10.22 -0.25
N HIS A 141 5.10 10.31 -0.91
CA HIS A 141 5.40 11.41 -1.83
C HIS A 141 6.34 10.98 -2.97
N ARG A 142 6.34 11.78 -4.03
CA ARG A 142 7.27 11.63 -5.16
C ARG A 142 8.63 12.25 -4.82
N VAL A 143 9.69 11.57 -5.24
CA VAL A 143 11.05 12.08 -5.17
C VAL A 143 11.27 13.12 -6.26
N VAL A 144 11.56 14.35 -5.86
CA VAL A 144 11.77 15.49 -6.76
C VAL A 144 13.21 16.00 -6.77
N ASN A 145 14.02 15.52 -5.83
CA ASN A 145 15.43 15.85 -5.75
C ASN A 145 16.18 14.76 -4.98
N LYS A 146 17.46 14.56 -5.28
CA LYS A 146 18.35 13.64 -4.58
C LYS A 146 19.67 14.38 -4.30
N PHE A 147 20.10 14.35 -3.06
CA PHE A 147 21.39 14.88 -2.66
C PHE A 147 22.33 13.70 -2.48
N GLU A 148 23.48 13.76 -3.15
CA GLU A 148 24.59 12.86 -2.82
C GLU A 148 25.23 13.33 -1.51
N LYS A 149 25.60 12.35 -0.68
CA LYS A 149 26.23 12.60 0.62
C LYS A 149 27.74 12.55 0.47
#